data_AF-A0A7W6H095-F1
#
_entry.id   AF-A0A7W6H095-F1
#
_cell.length_a   1.000
_cell.length_b   1.000
_cell.length_c   1.000
_cell.angle_alpha   90.00
_cell.angle_beta   90.00
_cell.angle_gamma   90.00
#
_symmetry.space_group_name_H-M   'P 1'
#
loop_
_entity.id
_entity.type
_entity.pdbx_description
1 polymer ?
#
loop_
_entity_poly.entity_id
_entity_poly.type
_entity_poly.pdbx_seq_one_letter_code
_entity_poly.pdbx_strand_id
1 'polypeptide(L)'
;MTDTPDVAQLLATAEAIVNDSTAETAEVEAATVETVSAFEARLQHHFARGPFFVKLRNRLKTEGHDDLAQDVYHYYLAANVLKHGGGKSYRELEKLTDQPFTLQDEEGKALIDVTADGFLSGLVNTLRQAHAFLE
;
A
#
# COMPACT_ATOMS: atom_id res chain seq x y z
N MET A 1 -3.42 8.76 -27.01
CA MET A 1 -3.69 7.58 -26.17
C MET A 1 -3.04 7.89 -24.85
N THR A 2 -3.80 7.88 -23.75
CA THR A 2 -3.27 8.23 -22.43
C THR A 2 -2.22 7.20 -22.04
N ASP A 3 -0.96 7.62 -21.97
CA ASP A 3 0.18 6.86 -21.44
C ASP A 3 -0.04 6.62 -19.95
N THR A 4 -1.00 5.76 -19.60
CA THR A 4 -1.09 5.23 -18.24
C THR A 4 0.11 4.30 -18.10
N PRO A 5 1.13 4.65 -17.28
CA PRO A 5 2.29 3.78 -17.12
C PRO A 5 1.82 2.41 -16.64
N ASP A 6 2.40 1.33 -17.15
CA ASP A 6 2.08 -0.03 -16.69
C ASP A 6 2.42 -0.19 -15.19
N VAL A 7 2.01 -1.31 -14.57
CA VAL A 7 2.25 -1.53 -13.13
C VAL A 7 3.75 -1.59 -12.81
N ALA A 8 4.59 -2.08 -13.71
CA ALA A 8 6.03 -2.13 -13.49
C ALA A 8 6.63 -0.70 -13.43
N GLN A 9 6.24 0.17 -14.35
CA GLN A 9 6.66 1.56 -14.37
C GLN A 9 6.12 2.35 -13.17
N LEU A 10 4.87 2.08 -12.74
CA LEU A 10 4.31 2.63 -11.51
C LEU A 10 5.18 2.29 -10.29
N LEU A 11 5.53 1.02 -10.13
CA LEU A 11 6.35 0.56 -9.01
C LEU A 11 7.79 1.08 -9.10
N ALA A 12 8.35 1.22 -10.30
CA ALA A 12 9.67 1.82 -10.51
C ALA A 12 9.72 3.30 -10.09
N THR A 13 8.64 4.06 -10.33
CA THR A 13 8.56 5.46 -9.88
C THR A 13 8.55 5.55 -8.35
N ALA A 14 7.78 4.68 -7.67
CA ALA A 14 7.79 4.63 -6.21
C ALA A 14 9.15 4.17 -5.66
N GLU A 15 9.79 3.20 -6.30
CA GLU A 15 11.14 2.74 -5.97
C GLU A 15 12.20 3.84 -6.13
N ALA A 16 12.01 4.77 -7.08
CA ALA A 16 12.92 5.91 -7.21
C ALA A 16 12.90 6.79 -5.95
N ILE A 17 11.72 7.00 -5.35
CA ILE A 17 11.56 7.75 -4.10
C ILE A 17 12.17 6.98 -2.93
N VAL A 18 12.05 5.64 -2.90
CA VAL A 18 12.72 4.80 -1.90
C VAL A 18 14.24 5.02 -1.89
N ASN A 19 14.84 5.22 -3.06
CA ASN A 19 16.28 5.40 -3.21
C ASN A 19 16.75 6.86 -3.11
N ASP A 20 15.83 7.81 -2.93
CA ASP A 20 16.14 9.23 -2.78
C ASP A 20 16.32 9.58 -1.30
N SER A 21 17.57 9.75 -0.88
CA SER A 21 17.91 10.16 0.50
C SER A 21 17.46 11.59 0.86
N THR A 22 16.97 12.35 -0.12
CA THR A 22 16.48 13.72 0.05
C THR A 22 14.95 13.82 0.05
N ALA A 23 14.24 12.71 -0.19
CA ALA A 23 12.78 12.68 -0.19
C ALA A 23 12.23 13.14 1.17
N GLU A 24 11.30 14.09 1.12
CA GLU A 24 10.64 14.59 2.31
C GLU A 24 9.50 13.65 2.75
N THR A 25 9.13 13.67 4.04
CA THR A 25 8.02 12.85 4.55
C THR A 25 6.74 13.00 3.74
N ALA A 26 6.38 14.23 3.36
CA ALA A 26 5.19 14.50 2.56
C ALA A 26 5.25 13.87 1.15
N GLU A 27 6.44 13.75 0.57
CA GLU A 27 6.65 13.09 -0.72
C GLU A 27 6.45 11.58 -0.60
N VAL A 28 6.97 10.97 0.48
CA VAL A 28 6.76 9.54 0.76
C VAL A 28 5.28 9.22 1.03
N GLU A 29 4.57 10.07 1.78
CA GLU A 29 3.14 9.94 2.02
C GLU A 29 2.34 10.02 0.70
N ALA A 30 2.63 11.02 -0.14
CA ALA A 30 1.99 11.20 -1.43
C ALA A 30 2.25 9.99 -2.34
N ALA A 31 3.50 9.56 -2.46
CA ALA A 31 3.91 8.40 -3.24
C ALA A 31 3.17 7.12 -2.82
N THR A 32 3.00 6.92 -1.51
CA THR A 32 2.25 5.77 -0.97
C THR A 32 0.80 5.78 -1.45
N VAL A 33 0.12 6.92 -1.26
CA VAL A 33 -1.29 7.08 -1.60
C VAL A 33 -1.52 6.94 -3.10
N GLU A 34 -0.66 7.57 -3.91
CA GLU A 34 -0.72 7.53 -5.36
C GLU A 34 -0.45 6.13 -5.88
N THR A 35 0.61 5.47 -5.41
CA THR A 35 0.99 4.12 -5.84
C THR A 35 -0.12 3.11 -5.56
N VAL A 36 -0.69 3.12 -4.36
CA VAL A 36 -1.78 2.20 -4.00
C VAL A 36 -3.04 2.45 -4.83
N SER A 37 -3.43 3.72 -4.99
CA SER A 37 -4.62 4.08 -5.78
C SER A 37 -4.45 3.74 -7.26
N ALA A 38 -3.26 3.99 -7.79
CA ALA A 38 -2.85 3.71 -9.17
C ALA A 38 -2.78 2.20 -9.46
N PHE A 39 -2.30 1.41 -8.49
CA PHE A 39 -2.23 -0.05 -8.56
C PHE A 39 -3.63 -0.66 -8.63
N GLU A 40 -4.52 -0.27 -7.71
CA GLU A 40 -5.93 -0.69 -7.73
C GLU A 40 -6.61 -0.31 -9.05
N ALA A 41 -6.47 0.94 -9.50
CA ALA A 41 -7.13 1.39 -10.73
C ALA A 41 -6.72 0.58 -11.96
N ARG A 42 -5.46 0.12 -12.02
CA ARG A 42 -4.94 -0.70 -13.13
C ARG A 42 -5.41 -2.14 -13.05
N LEU A 43 -5.42 -2.73 -11.87
CA LEU A 43 -5.67 -4.16 -11.67
C LEU A 43 -7.10 -4.49 -11.23
N GLN A 44 -7.96 -3.48 -11.02
CA GLN A 44 -9.36 -3.68 -10.59
C GLN A 44 -10.15 -4.65 -11.48
N HIS A 45 -9.77 -4.78 -12.75
CA HIS A 45 -10.43 -5.65 -13.73
C HIS A 45 -10.19 -7.15 -13.48
N HIS A 46 -9.18 -7.54 -12.67
CA HIS A 46 -8.96 -8.94 -12.26
C HIS A 46 -10.11 -9.48 -11.39
N PHE A 47 -10.90 -8.59 -10.78
CA PHE A 47 -12.00 -8.97 -9.91
C PHE A 47 -13.32 -8.40 -10.39
N ALA A 48 -14.42 -9.10 -10.10
CA ALA A 48 -15.75 -8.52 -10.22
C ALA A 48 -15.88 -7.25 -9.34
N ARG A 49 -16.95 -6.46 -9.51
CA ARG A 49 -17.19 -5.23 -8.72
C ARG A 49 -17.05 -5.43 -7.20
N GLY A 50 -16.43 -4.47 -6.52
CA GLY A 50 -16.25 -4.44 -5.07
C GLY A 50 -14.84 -3.94 -4.70
N PRO A 51 -14.49 -3.91 -3.40
CA PRO A 51 -13.21 -3.37 -2.94
C PRO A 51 -12.05 -4.28 -3.40
N PHE A 52 -11.13 -3.74 -4.21
CA PHE A 52 -10.06 -4.51 -4.84
C PHE A 52 -9.16 -5.21 -3.81
N PHE A 53 -8.59 -4.48 -2.87
CA PHE A 53 -7.63 -5.01 -1.90
C PHE A 53 -8.23 -6.06 -0.95
N VAL A 54 -9.53 -5.96 -0.64
CA VAL A 54 -10.23 -7.00 0.14
C VAL A 54 -10.31 -8.30 -0.66
N LYS A 55 -10.56 -8.21 -1.97
CA LYS A 55 -10.62 -9.40 -2.84
C LYS A 55 -9.25 -9.99 -3.09
N LEU A 56 -8.24 -9.15 -3.32
CA LEU A 56 -6.86 -9.56 -3.47
C LEU A 56 -6.37 -10.31 -2.23
N ARG A 57 -6.58 -9.74 -1.03
CA ARG A 57 -6.29 -10.43 0.25
C ARG A 57 -6.94 -11.81 0.32
N ASN A 58 -8.25 -11.88 0.06
CA ASN A 58 -8.98 -13.15 0.16
C ASN A 58 -8.49 -14.18 -0.86
N ARG A 59 -8.14 -13.73 -2.08
CA ARG A 59 -7.62 -14.61 -3.12
C ARG A 59 -6.25 -15.16 -2.74
N LEU A 60 -5.32 -14.31 -2.34
CA LEU A 60 -3.99 -14.69 -1.84
C LEU A 60 -4.09 -15.71 -0.70
N LYS A 61 -4.92 -15.42 0.31
CA LYS A 61 -5.16 -16.33 1.44
C LYS A 61 -5.71 -17.69 1.01
N THR A 62 -6.68 -17.69 0.09
CA THR A 62 -7.29 -18.94 -0.41
C THR A 62 -6.26 -19.82 -1.14
N GLU A 63 -5.25 -19.20 -1.76
CA GLU A 63 -4.17 -19.88 -2.47
C GLU A 63 -2.93 -20.16 -1.58
N GLY A 64 -3.02 -19.88 -0.27
CA GLY A 64 -1.96 -20.21 0.69
C GLY A 64 -0.85 -19.15 0.81
N HIS A 65 -1.04 -17.95 0.25
CA HIS A 65 -0.12 -16.82 0.40
C HIS A 65 -0.53 -15.95 1.60
N ASP A 66 -0.54 -16.54 2.80
CA ASP A 66 -1.08 -15.89 4.01
C ASP A 66 -0.34 -14.59 4.39
N ASP A 67 1.00 -14.61 4.37
CA ASP A 67 1.82 -13.43 4.71
C ASP A 67 1.58 -12.29 3.71
N LEU A 68 1.66 -12.59 2.41
CA LEU A 68 1.40 -11.61 1.36
C LEU A 68 -0.04 -11.07 1.41
N ALA A 69 -1.02 -11.92 1.74
CA ALA A 69 -2.39 -11.48 1.94
C ALA A 69 -2.50 -10.45 3.08
N GLN A 70 -1.80 -10.71 4.18
CA GLN A 70 -1.80 -9.83 5.34
C GLN A 70 -1.08 -8.51 5.04
N ASP A 71 0.10 -8.56 4.42
CA ASP A 71 0.88 -7.37 4.05
C ASP A 71 0.14 -6.47 3.07
N VAL A 72 -0.48 -7.04 2.03
CA VAL A 72 -1.32 -6.30 1.08
C VAL A 72 -2.44 -5.56 1.82
N TYR A 73 -3.05 -6.19 2.81
CA TYR A 73 -4.13 -5.58 3.58
C TYR A 73 -3.62 -4.48 4.52
N HIS A 74 -2.48 -4.70 5.20
CA HIS A 74 -1.84 -3.71 6.04
C HIS A 74 -1.52 -2.43 5.27
N TYR A 75 -0.84 -2.55 4.14
CA TYR A 75 -0.46 -1.39 3.34
C TYR A 75 -1.65 -0.69 2.67
N TYR A 76 -2.69 -1.43 2.27
CA TYR A 76 -3.95 -0.83 1.81
C TYR A 76 -4.61 0.02 2.90
N LEU A 77 -4.64 -0.48 4.13
CA LEU A 77 -5.19 0.28 5.25
C LEU A 77 -4.32 1.50 5.55
N ALA A 78 -2.99 1.36 5.53
CA ALA A 78 -2.05 2.47 5.77
C ALA A 78 -2.26 3.60 4.76
N ALA A 79 -2.33 3.29 3.46
CA ALA A 79 -2.61 4.29 2.43
C ALA A 79 -3.96 4.99 2.63
N ASN A 80 -5.00 4.27 3.08
CA ASN A 80 -6.28 4.90 3.42
C ASN A 80 -6.21 5.77 4.67
N VAL A 81 -5.39 5.41 5.66
CA VAL A 81 -5.14 6.23 6.84
C VAL A 81 -4.42 7.52 6.45
N LEU A 82 -3.41 7.45 5.58
CA LEU A 82 -2.75 8.65 5.05
C LEU A 82 -3.74 9.58 4.33
N LYS A 83 -4.72 9.03 3.60
CA LYS A 83 -5.76 9.82 2.90
C LYS A 83 -6.83 10.43 3.81
N HIS A 84 -7.20 9.73 4.88
CA HIS A 84 -8.45 9.98 5.60
C HIS A 84 -8.30 10.13 7.13
N GLY A 85 -7.10 9.96 7.66
CA GLY A 85 -6.80 10.01 9.09
C GLY A 85 -7.45 8.88 9.90
N GLY A 86 -7.87 9.19 11.13
CA GLY A 86 -8.39 8.27 12.16
C GLY A 86 -9.77 7.63 11.89
N GLY A 87 -10.09 7.39 10.61
CA GLY A 87 -11.35 6.81 10.16
C GLY A 87 -11.43 5.29 10.31
N LYS A 88 -12.29 4.66 9.51
CA LYS A 88 -12.52 3.21 9.54
C LYS A 88 -11.23 2.39 9.34
N SER A 89 -10.36 2.80 8.42
CA SER A 89 -9.12 2.08 8.12
C SER A 89 -8.14 2.11 9.29
N TYR A 90 -8.08 3.21 10.03
CA TYR A 90 -7.25 3.32 11.24
C TYR A 90 -7.76 2.37 12.33
N ARG A 91 -9.06 2.41 12.64
CA ARG A 91 -9.68 1.50 13.62
C ARG A 91 -9.57 0.02 13.24
N GLU A 92 -9.44 -0.27 11.95
CA GLU A 92 -9.20 -1.64 11.48
C GLU A 92 -7.74 -2.01 11.69
N LEU A 93 -6.80 -1.12 11.35
CA LEU A 93 -5.37 -1.30 11.62
C LEU A 93 -5.09 -1.57 13.09
N GLU A 94 -5.73 -0.84 14.01
CA GLU A 94 -5.59 -1.02 15.47
C GLU A 94 -5.99 -2.43 15.97
N LYS A 95 -6.80 -3.17 15.21
CA LYS A 95 -7.21 -4.54 15.56
C LYS A 95 -6.28 -5.60 15.00
N LEU A 96 -5.47 -5.24 14.01
CA LEU A 96 -4.49 -6.14 13.43
C LEU A 96 -3.24 -6.15 14.33
N THR A 97 -2.51 -7.25 14.29
CA THR A 97 -1.19 -7.37 14.90
C THR A 97 -0.14 -7.47 13.80
N ASP A 98 1.12 -7.24 14.15
CA ASP A 98 2.27 -7.54 13.29
C ASP A 98 2.27 -6.72 11.98
N GLN A 99 1.86 -5.45 12.05
CA GLN A 99 2.04 -4.52 10.95
C GLN A 99 3.54 -4.36 10.64
N PRO A 100 3.96 -4.37 9.36
CA PRO A 100 5.37 -4.19 8.98
C PRO A 100 5.82 -2.71 9.06
N PHE A 101 5.10 -1.88 9.80
CA PHE A 101 5.35 -0.45 9.95
C PHE A 101 4.82 0.08 11.27
N THR A 102 5.42 1.19 11.70
CA THR A 102 5.06 1.89 12.94
C THR A 102 3.82 2.78 12.77
N LEU A 103 2.87 2.66 13.69
CA LEU A 103 1.79 3.64 13.88
C LEU A 103 2.29 4.79 14.75
N GLN A 104 1.91 6.03 14.42
CA GLN A 104 2.23 7.20 15.24
C GLN A 104 1.00 7.66 16.03
N ASP A 105 1.22 8.02 17.30
CA ASP A 105 0.21 8.58 18.22
C ASP A 105 0.51 10.04 18.58
N GLU A 106 1.20 10.77 17.68
CA GLU A 106 1.54 12.17 17.90
C GLU A 106 0.49 13.11 17.30
N GLU A 107 -0.03 14.01 18.14
CA GLU A 107 -1.02 15.01 17.74
C GLU A 107 -0.47 15.93 16.65
N GLY A 108 -1.15 15.98 15.50
CA GLY A 108 -0.76 16.80 14.35
C GLY A 108 0.17 16.13 13.33
N LYS A 109 0.60 14.89 13.54
CA LYS A 109 1.31 14.08 12.54
C LYS A 109 0.39 13.07 11.85
N ALA A 110 0.84 12.52 10.71
CA ALA A 110 0.18 11.38 10.10
C ALA A 110 0.21 10.19 11.07
N LEU A 111 -0.86 9.38 11.10
CA LEU A 111 -0.99 8.25 12.03
C LEU A 111 -0.09 7.05 11.66
N ILE A 112 0.70 7.17 10.59
CA ILE A 112 1.63 6.16 10.08
C ILE A 112 3.00 6.82 9.96
N ASP A 113 4.04 6.19 10.52
CA ASP A 113 5.42 6.62 10.28
C ASP A 113 5.92 6.09 8.94
N VAL A 114 5.84 6.91 7.90
CA VAL A 114 6.32 6.51 6.56
C VAL A 114 7.84 6.60 6.40
N THR A 115 8.55 7.15 7.40
CA THR A 115 10.02 7.32 7.36
C THR A 115 10.77 6.19 8.06
N ALA A 116 10.07 5.43 8.88
CA ALA A 116 10.61 4.29 9.60
C ALA A 116 10.45 2.98 8.81
N ASP A 117 11.10 1.92 9.32
CA ASP A 117 10.86 0.50 8.95
C ASP A 117 10.96 0.17 7.46
N GLY A 118 11.59 1.04 6.66
CA GLY A 118 11.59 0.91 5.20
C GLY A 118 10.18 0.93 4.60
N PHE A 119 9.23 1.67 5.19
CA PHE A 119 7.80 1.66 4.87
C PHE A 119 7.51 1.60 3.36
N LEU A 120 8.00 2.57 2.59
CA LEU A 120 7.73 2.64 1.15
C LEU A 120 8.38 1.49 0.37
N SER A 121 9.56 1.04 0.78
CA SER A 121 10.22 -0.13 0.18
C SER A 121 9.43 -1.41 0.41
N GLY A 122 8.88 -1.59 1.62
CA GLY A 122 8.02 -2.72 1.96
C GLY A 122 6.69 -2.69 1.20
N LEU A 123 6.08 -1.50 1.05
CA LEU A 123 4.91 -1.30 0.21
C LEU A 123 5.19 -1.75 -1.23
N VAL A 124 6.26 -1.21 -1.84
CA VAL A 124 6.59 -1.47 -3.24
C VAL A 124 6.87 -2.96 -3.46
N ASN A 125 7.62 -3.59 -2.55
CA ASN A 125 7.88 -5.03 -2.62
C ASN A 125 6.59 -5.87 -2.49
N THR A 126 5.69 -5.49 -1.58
CA THR A 126 4.39 -6.16 -1.40
C THR A 126 3.54 -6.08 -2.66
N LEU A 127 3.41 -4.88 -3.24
CA LEU A 127 2.63 -4.67 -4.47
C LEU A 127 3.27 -5.39 -5.67
N ARG A 128 4.60 -5.46 -5.75
CA ARG A 128 5.32 -6.21 -6.77
C ARG A 128 5.01 -7.71 -6.70
N GLN A 129 5.04 -8.30 -5.51
CA GLN A 129 4.70 -9.71 -5.31
C GLN A 129 3.23 -9.98 -5.62
N ALA A 130 2.33 -9.10 -5.20
CA ALA A 130 0.91 -9.23 -5.49
C ALA A 130 0.60 -9.09 -6.99
N HIS A 131 1.32 -8.22 -7.71
CA HIS A 131 1.21 -8.12 -9.17
C HIS A 131 1.69 -9.40 -9.84
N ALA A 132 2.87 -9.91 -9.46
CA ALA A 132 3.40 -11.17 -10.00
C ALA A 132 2.47 -12.38 -9.76
N PHE A 133 1.66 -12.35 -8.70
CA PHE A 133 0.64 -13.35 -8.43
C PHE A 133 -0.60 -13.23 -9.34
N LEU A 134 -0.94 -12.03 -9.80
CA LEU A 134 -2.14 -11.78 -10.62
C LEU A 134 -1.94 -12.02 -12.11
N GLU A 135 -0.69 -11.99 -12.57
CA GLU A 135 -0.27 -12.34 -13.94
C GLU A 135 -0.26 -13.87 -14.16
#